data_AF-A0A3D9RVB1-F1
#
_entry.id   AF-A0A3D9RVB1-F1
#
_cell.length_a   1.000
_cell.length_b   1.000
_cell.length_c   1.000
_cell.angle_alpha   90.00
_cell.angle_beta   90.00
_cell.angle_gamma   90.00
#
_symmetry.space_group_name_H-M   'P 1'
#
loop_
_entity.id
_entity.type
_entity.pdbx_description
1 polymer ?
#
loop_
_entity_poly.entity_id
_entity_poly.type
_entity_poly.pdbx_seq_one_letter_code
_entity_poly.pdbx_strand_id
1 'polypeptide(L)'
;MKRTSQIIYYVLAWLFAASLFVQVFLAGLAIFNNGDWSMHKSFIHYFEFTPVIMIIFAALGRLGWRTITLSAVLYVFIIFQYISVNLDARVLAAVHPVTALLLLWTILHLIRRSNPWKRQP
;
A
#
# COMPACT_ATOMS: atom_id res chain seq x y z
N MET A 1 17.54 17.09 -7.27
CA MET A 1 16.74 15.91 -7.71
C MET A 1 16.63 14.83 -6.63
N LYS A 2 17.73 14.19 -6.17
CA LYS A 2 17.67 13.09 -5.17
C LYS A 2 16.81 13.39 -3.94
N ARG A 3 17.09 14.50 -3.24
CA ARG A 3 16.36 14.87 -2.01
C ARG A 3 14.86 15.11 -2.26
N THR A 4 14.52 15.77 -3.35
CA THR A 4 13.13 15.97 -3.78
C THR A 4 12.45 14.61 -4.02
N SER A 5 13.09 13.69 -4.73
CA SER A 5 12.55 12.33 -4.97
C SER A 5 12.35 11.55 -3.67
N GLN A 6 13.26 11.69 -2.70
CA GLN A 6 13.12 11.06 -1.38
C GLN A 6 11.93 11.63 -0.59
N ILE A 7 11.72 12.95 -0.64
CA ILE A 7 10.56 13.60 -0.01
C ILE A 7 9.26 13.15 -0.69
N ILE A 8 9.21 13.14 -2.03
CA ILE A 8 8.03 12.66 -2.77
C ILE A 8 7.72 11.21 -2.41
N TYR A 9 8.73 10.33 -2.41
CA TYR A 9 8.57 8.94 -1.96
C TYR A 9 7.97 8.87 -0.55
N TYR A 10 8.51 9.64 0.39
CA TYR A 10 8.07 9.64 1.78
C TYR A 10 6.61 10.10 1.94
N VAL A 11 6.22 11.15 1.20
CA VAL A 11 4.83 11.65 1.17
C VAL A 11 3.89 10.62 0.56
N LEU A 12 4.26 10.03 -0.59
CA LEU A 12 3.48 8.95 -1.22
C LEU A 12 3.30 7.76 -0.27
N ALA A 13 4.34 7.41 0.49
CA ALA A 13 4.25 6.32 1.45
C ALA A 13 3.23 6.59 2.56
N TRP A 14 3.19 7.82 3.08
CA TRP A 14 2.18 8.24 4.05
C TRP A 14 0.77 8.30 3.45
N LEU A 15 0.61 8.81 2.24
CA LEU A 15 -0.66 8.83 1.53
C LEU A 15 -1.21 7.41 1.32
N PHE A 16 -0.34 6.48 0.92
CA PHE A 16 -0.71 5.07 0.78
C PHE A 16 -1.07 4.44 2.13
N ALA A 17 -0.34 4.73 3.20
CA ALA A 17 -0.71 4.25 4.54
C ALA A 17 -2.08 4.78 4.98
N ALA A 18 -2.36 6.07 4.77
CA ALA A 18 -3.66 6.67 5.07
C ALA A 18 -4.79 6.03 4.23
N SER A 19 -4.55 5.75 2.95
CA SER A 19 -5.55 5.09 2.11
C SER A 19 -5.88 3.67 2.58
N LEU A 20 -4.92 2.94 3.16
CA LEU A 20 -5.20 1.63 3.78
C LEU A 20 -6.15 1.75 4.98
N PHE A 21 -6.01 2.77 5.83
CA PHE A 21 -6.97 3.01 6.92
C PHE A 21 -8.37 3.30 6.38
N VAL A 22 -8.48 4.12 5.33
CA VAL A 22 -9.75 4.38 4.66
C VAL A 22 -10.32 3.10 4.05
N GLN A 23 -9.50 2.26 3.41
CA GLN A 23 -9.92 0.98 2.85
C GLN A 23 -10.51 0.04 3.92
N VAL A 24 -9.84 -0.08 5.08
CA VAL A 24 -10.32 -0.90 6.20
C VAL A 24 -11.63 -0.32 6.77
N PHE A 25 -11.72 1.00 6.91
CA PHE A 25 -12.97 1.66 7.33
C PHE A 25 -14.12 1.38 6.35
N LEU A 26 -13.89 1.53 5.04
CA LEU A 26 -14.91 1.28 4.01
C LEU A 26 -15.33 -0.19 3.96
N ALA A 27 -14.42 -1.12 4.20
CA ALA A 27 -14.75 -2.54 4.34
C ALA A 27 -15.65 -2.79 5.56
N GLY A 28 -15.33 -2.18 6.71
CA GLY A 28 -16.18 -2.21 7.90
C GLY A 28 -17.55 -1.60 7.63
N LEU A 29 -17.60 -0.44 6.97
CA LEU A 29 -18.83 0.23 6.59
C LEU A 29 -19.72 -0.68 5.72
N ALA A 30 -19.14 -1.38 4.75
CA ALA A 30 -19.89 -2.32 3.91
C ALA A 30 -20.53 -3.46 4.72
N ILE A 31 -19.82 -4.00 5.72
CA ILE A 31 -20.35 -5.03 6.63
C ILE A 31 -21.58 -4.50 7.40
N PHE A 32 -21.52 -3.25 7.88
CA PHE A 32 -22.61 -2.65 8.66
C PHE A 32 -23.70 -1.97 7.81
N ASN A 33 -23.47 -1.78 6.50
CA ASN A 33 -24.38 -1.12 5.57
C ASN A 33 -24.89 -2.10 4.49
N ASN A 34 -25.58 -3.15 4.91
CA ASN A 34 -26.25 -4.12 4.04
C ASN A 34 -25.36 -4.82 2.99
N GLY A 35 -24.05 -4.85 3.17
CA GLY A 35 -23.13 -5.42 2.19
C GLY A 35 -22.89 -4.54 0.96
N ASP A 36 -23.12 -3.22 1.03
CA ASP A 36 -22.75 -2.32 -0.05
C ASP A 36 -21.23 -2.08 -0.09
N TRP A 37 -20.54 -2.83 -0.97
CA TRP A 37 -19.09 -2.75 -1.19
C TRP A 37 -18.69 -1.71 -2.26
N SER A 38 -19.62 -0.91 -2.79
CA SER A 38 -19.34 0.02 -3.90
C SER A 38 -18.19 0.97 -3.59
N MET A 39 -18.24 1.65 -2.43
CA MET A 39 -17.22 2.61 -2.01
C MET A 39 -15.85 1.95 -1.79
N HIS A 40 -15.81 0.78 -1.14
CA HIS A 40 -14.58 0.04 -0.90
C HIS A 40 -13.89 -0.34 -2.22
N LYS A 41 -14.68 -0.87 -3.17
CA LYS A 41 -14.20 -1.27 -4.50
C LYS A 41 -13.82 -0.09 -5.39
N SER A 42 -14.53 1.03 -5.32
CA SER A 42 -14.19 2.19 -6.17
C SER A 42 -12.98 2.96 -5.64
N PHE A 43 -12.81 3.03 -4.31
CA PHE A 43 -11.75 3.84 -3.68
C PHE A 43 -10.34 3.33 -3.99
N ILE A 44 -10.14 2.01 -4.20
CA ILE A 44 -8.81 1.44 -4.44
C ILE A 44 -8.18 1.95 -5.75
N HIS A 45 -9.00 2.24 -6.76
CA HIS A 45 -8.54 2.69 -8.08
C HIS A 45 -7.79 4.03 -8.04
N TYR A 46 -7.99 4.86 -7.00
CA TYR A 46 -7.24 6.09 -6.83
C TYR A 46 -5.79 5.86 -6.34
N PHE A 47 -5.51 4.71 -5.71
CA PHE A 47 -4.25 4.48 -4.99
C PHE A 47 -3.50 3.20 -5.38
N GLU A 48 -4.10 2.31 -6.16
CA GLU A 48 -3.51 0.99 -6.49
C GLU A 48 -2.15 1.08 -7.20
N PHE A 49 -1.92 2.14 -7.96
CA PHE A 49 -0.64 2.39 -8.65
C PHE A 49 0.38 3.17 -7.82
N THR A 50 0.04 3.61 -6.60
CA THR A 50 0.96 4.36 -5.73
C THR A 50 2.28 3.63 -5.51
N PRO A 51 2.31 2.31 -5.22
CA PRO A 51 3.57 1.59 -5.06
C PRO A 51 4.45 1.57 -6.33
N VAL A 52 3.86 1.59 -7.52
CA VAL A 52 4.59 1.70 -8.79
C VAL A 52 5.26 3.06 -8.90
N ILE A 53 4.55 4.13 -8.58
CA ILE A 53 5.10 5.49 -8.54
C ILE A 53 6.21 5.58 -7.48
N MET A 54 6.03 4.94 -6.33
CA MET A 54 7.05 4.84 -5.29
C MET A 54 8.32 4.12 -5.77
N ILE A 55 8.23 3.05 -6.57
CA ILE A 55 9.41 2.39 -7.15
C ILE A 55 10.24 3.38 -7.97
N ILE A 56 9.58 4.19 -8.81
CA ILE A 56 10.24 5.20 -9.65
C ILE A 56 11.00 6.21 -8.78
N PHE A 57 10.33 6.77 -7.77
CA PHE A 57 10.97 7.76 -6.88
C PHE A 57 12.03 7.15 -5.96
N ALA A 58 11.90 5.87 -5.58
CA ALA A 58 12.95 5.16 -4.85
C ALA A 58 14.23 4.99 -5.67
N ALA A 59 14.10 4.68 -6.96
CA ALA A 59 15.22 4.61 -7.89
C ALA A 59 15.87 5.99 -8.10
N LEU A 60 15.08 7.01 -8.43
CA LEU A 60 15.56 8.39 -8.62
C LEU A 60 16.19 8.98 -7.35
N GLY A 61 15.62 8.67 -6.18
CA GLY A 61 16.09 9.09 -4.86
C GLY A 61 17.24 8.24 -4.32
N ARG A 62 17.67 7.20 -5.04
CA ARG A 62 18.70 6.22 -4.63
C ARG A 62 18.48 5.66 -3.22
N LEU A 63 17.24 5.28 -2.89
CA LEU A 63 16.85 4.75 -1.56
C LEU A 63 17.32 3.31 -1.30
N GLY A 64 18.07 2.71 -2.22
CA GLY A 64 18.63 1.37 -2.13
C GLY A 64 17.67 0.26 -2.57
N TRP A 65 18.25 -0.87 -2.99
CA TRP A 65 17.51 -1.99 -3.60
C TRP A 65 16.39 -2.53 -2.70
N ARG A 66 16.63 -2.65 -1.39
CA ARG A 66 15.62 -3.16 -0.44
C ARG A 66 14.35 -2.30 -0.42
N THR A 67 14.47 -0.98 -0.55
CA THR A 67 13.31 -0.07 -0.58
C THR A 67 12.51 -0.26 -1.87
N ILE A 68 13.21 -0.43 -3.00
CA ILE A 68 12.59 -0.73 -4.30
C ILE A 68 11.86 -2.07 -4.25
N THR A 69 12.53 -3.13 -3.75
CA THR A 69 11.95 -4.47 -3.64
C THR A 69 10.72 -4.47 -2.73
N LEU A 70 10.76 -3.84 -1.56
CA LEU A 70 9.60 -3.76 -0.68
C LEU A 70 8.44 -2.95 -1.30
N SER A 71 8.74 -1.91 -2.09
CA SER A 71 7.70 -1.19 -2.85
C SER A 71 7.06 -2.06 -3.93
N ALA A 72 7.84 -2.94 -4.58
CA ALA A 72 7.31 -3.93 -5.51
C ALA A 72 6.46 -4.99 -4.79
N VAL A 73 6.89 -5.45 -3.62
CA VAL A 73 6.11 -6.37 -2.77
C VAL A 73 4.75 -5.77 -2.40
N LEU A 74 4.67 -4.47 -2.10
CA LEU A 74 3.37 -3.80 -1.89
C LEU A 74 2.46 -3.93 -3.11
N TYR A 75 2.97 -3.69 -4.32
CA TYR A 75 2.17 -3.82 -5.54
C TYR A 75 1.72 -5.27 -5.79
N VAL A 76 2.62 -6.24 -5.57
CA VAL A 76 2.28 -7.67 -5.64
C VAL A 76 1.18 -8.03 -4.64
N PHE A 77 1.22 -7.49 -3.42
CA PHE A 77 0.14 -7.70 -2.46
C PHE A 77 -1.18 -7.08 -2.92
N ILE A 78 -1.20 -5.92 -3.58
CA ILE A 78 -2.44 -5.37 -4.17
C ILE A 78 -3.02 -6.31 -5.22
N ILE A 79 -2.18 -6.83 -6.14
CA ILE A 79 -2.62 -7.83 -7.12
C ILE A 79 -3.18 -9.07 -6.42
N PHE A 80 -2.50 -9.54 -5.37
CA PHE A 80 -2.96 -10.67 -4.59
C PHE A 80 -4.29 -10.38 -3.87
N GLN A 81 -4.53 -9.15 -3.41
CA GLN A 81 -5.82 -8.76 -2.85
C GLN A 81 -6.96 -8.96 -3.85
N TYR A 82 -6.77 -8.53 -5.11
CA TYR A 82 -7.74 -8.76 -6.17
C TYR A 82 -7.96 -10.26 -6.43
N ILE A 83 -6.90 -11.04 -6.55
CA ILE A 83 -7.00 -12.48 -6.81
C ILE A 83 -7.75 -13.16 -5.66
N SER A 84 -7.40 -12.84 -4.41
CA SER A 84 -7.94 -13.51 -3.22
C SER A 84 -9.46 -13.45 -3.12
N VAL A 85 -10.09 -12.36 -3.57
CA VAL A 85 -11.54 -12.16 -3.47
C VAL A 85 -12.31 -12.55 -4.74
N ASN A 86 -11.64 -12.69 -5.87
CA ASN A 86 -12.28 -13.04 -7.15
C ASN A 86 -12.23 -14.55 -7.47
N LEU A 87 -11.43 -15.33 -6.74
CA LEU A 87 -11.46 -16.78 -6.86
C LEU A 87 -12.65 -17.34 -6.07
N ASP A 88 -13.35 -18.33 -6.63
CA ASP A 88 -14.46 -19.05 -5.98
C ASP A 88 -13.94 -20.04 -4.92
N ALA A 89 -13.16 -19.52 -3.98
CA ALA A 89 -12.51 -20.26 -2.91
C ALA A 89 -12.57 -19.43 -1.63
N ARG A 90 -13.56 -19.73 -0.78
CA ARG A 90 -13.83 -18.99 0.48
C ARG A 90 -12.60 -18.87 1.39
N VAL A 91 -11.75 -19.89 1.40
CA VAL A 91 -10.50 -19.90 2.17
C VAL A 91 -9.52 -18.85 1.65
N LEU A 92 -9.42 -18.67 0.32
CA LEU A 92 -8.56 -17.63 -0.27
C LEU A 92 -9.10 -16.24 0.02
N ALA A 93 -10.42 -16.05 -0.05
CA ALA A 93 -11.04 -14.77 0.31
C ALA A 93 -10.77 -14.38 1.78
N ALA A 94 -10.71 -15.36 2.69
CA ALA A 94 -10.36 -15.12 4.10
C ALA A 94 -8.92 -14.63 4.31
N VAL A 95 -8.02 -14.81 3.32
CA VAL A 95 -6.65 -14.29 3.35
C VAL A 95 -6.60 -12.78 3.07
N HIS A 96 -7.61 -12.21 2.40
CA HIS A 96 -7.68 -10.77 2.08
C HIS A 96 -7.34 -9.85 3.28
N PRO A 97 -8.01 -9.97 4.45
CA PRO A 97 -7.67 -9.15 5.62
C PRO A 97 -6.24 -9.39 6.13
N VAL A 98 -5.72 -10.63 6.04
CA VAL A 98 -4.35 -10.94 6.45
C VAL A 98 -3.35 -10.20 5.55
N THR A 99 -3.55 -10.25 4.23
CA THR A 99 -2.70 -9.51 3.29
C THR A 99 -2.83 -7.99 3.47
N ALA A 100 -3.98 -7.49 3.94
CA ALA A 100 -4.17 -6.06 4.22
C ALA A 100 -3.32 -5.60 5.40
N LEU A 101 -3.20 -6.44 6.44
CA LEU A 101 -2.28 -6.21 7.55
C LEU A 101 -0.81 -6.26 7.11
N LEU A 102 -0.44 -7.16 6.19
CA LEU A 102 0.91 -7.23 5.63
C LEU A 102 1.26 -6.01 4.77
N LEU A 103 0.30 -5.50 3.99
CA LEU A 103 0.41 -4.22 3.29
C LEU A 103 0.68 -3.07 4.27
N LEU A 104 -0.14 -2.96 5.33
CA LEU A 104 0.00 -1.93 6.34
C LEU A 104 1.35 -2.01 7.06
N TRP A 105 1.76 -3.20 7.48
CA TRP A 105 3.04 -3.41 8.15
C TRP A 105 4.22 -3.02 7.25
N THR A 106 4.17 -3.43 5.98
CA THR A 106 5.24 -3.16 5.00
C THR A 106 5.34 -1.66 4.69
N ILE A 107 4.21 -0.95 4.53
CA ILE A 107 4.26 0.49 4.28
C ILE A 107 4.76 1.27 5.51
N LEU A 108 4.35 0.90 6.72
CA LEU A 108 4.86 1.52 7.95
C LEU A 108 6.38 1.29 8.11
N HIS A 109 6.87 0.11 7.73
CA HIS A 109 8.31 -0.17 7.68
C HIS A 109 9.04 0.73 6.65
N LEU A 110 8.47 0.88 5.45
CA LEU A 110 9.02 1.75 4.39
C LEU A 110 9.02 3.23 4.77
N ILE A 111 7.98 3.72 5.46
CA ILE A 111 7.92 5.09 5.99
C ILE A 111 9.10 5.32 6.96
N ARG A 112 9.30 4.43 7.94
CA ARG A 112 10.38 4.57 8.92
C ARG A 112 11.77 4.58 8.27
N ARG A 113 11.93 3.77 7.21
CA ARG A 113 13.19 3.61 6.46
C ARG A 113 13.50 4.80 5.54
N SER A 114 12.47 5.38 4.93
CA SER A 114 12.62 6.42 3.90
C SER A 114 12.60 7.85 4.44
N ASN A 115 12.52 8.03 5.76
CA ASN A 115 12.48 9.34 6.39
C ASN A 115 13.70 10.20 5.94
N PRO A 116 13.47 11.27 5.15
CA PRO A 116 14.56 12.05 4.56
C PRO A 116 15.27 12.95 5.58
N TRP A 117 14.74 13.07 6.79
CA TRP A 117 15.30 13.89 7.88
C TRP A 117 16.05 13.05 8.93
N LYS A 118 15.98 11.73 8.87
CA LYS A 118 16.80 10.88 9.74
C LYS A 118 18.27 11.00 9.32
N ARG A 119 19.09 11.62 10.18
CA ARG A 119 20.55 11.54 10.06
C ARG A 119 20.95 10.09 10.32
N GLN A 120 21.54 9.41 9.34
CA GLN A 120 22.23 8.16 9.59
C GLN A 120 23.55 8.52 10.32
N PRO A 121 23.86 7.91 11.47
CA PRO A 121 25.15 8.08 12.11
C PRO A 121 26.29 7.59 11.22
#